data_AF-A0A7H4NU25-F1
#
_entry.id   AF-A0A7H4NU25-F1
#
_cell.length_a   1.000
_cell.length_b   1.000
_cell.length_c   1.000
_cell.angle_alpha   90.00
_cell.angle_beta   90.00
_cell.angle_gamma   90.00
#
_symmetry.space_group_name_H-M   'P 1'
#
loop_
_entity.id
_entity.type
_entity.pdbx_description
1 polymer ?
#
loop_
_entity_poly.entity_id
_entity_poly.type
_entity_poly.pdbx_seq_one_letter_code
_entity_poly.pdbx_strand_id
1 'polypeptide(L)'
;MGCLSAAMEPAPKITRIKTRNNLRIGILAYGRSSAPVGFNITDCECINDGLYNICMTGVRSGDVRGNTLGGAKEAIKVEGRNGFLNPSGITIDSNVFTLESTDNDINANIGGYTDGGESGAISVLNNRYNGRKPETYHQQL
;
A
#
# COMPACT_ATOMS: atom_id res chain seq x y z
N MET A 1 -38.84 -4.16 15.60
CA MET A 1 -37.49 -3.56 15.54
C MET A 1 -36.76 -4.24 14.40
N GLY A 2 -36.60 -3.54 13.27
CA GLY A 2 -35.87 -4.07 12.11
C GLY A 2 -34.41 -3.67 12.20
N CYS A 3 -33.52 -4.65 12.32
CA CYS A 3 -32.10 -4.50 12.04
C CYS A 3 -31.97 -4.19 10.53
N LEU A 4 -31.71 -2.93 10.17
CA LEU A 4 -31.14 -2.62 8.87
C LEU A 4 -29.64 -2.94 8.98
N SER A 5 -29.25 -4.15 8.57
CA SER A 5 -27.88 -4.38 8.18
C SER A 5 -27.66 -3.56 6.90
N ALA A 6 -26.94 -2.46 7.01
CA ALA A 6 -26.41 -1.78 5.83
C ALA A 6 -25.67 -2.85 5.02
N ALA A 7 -26.17 -3.16 3.82
CA ALA A 7 -25.46 -4.01 2.89
C ALA A 7 -24.09 -3.36 2.68
N MET A 8 -23.03 -4.02 3.14
CA MET A 8 -21.67 -3.55 2.95
C MET A 8 -21.43 -3.59 1.44
N GLU A 9 -21.44 -2.42 0.80
CA GLU A 9 -21.06 -2.27 -0.61
C GLU A 9 -19.77 -3.06 -0.86
N PRO A 10 -19.69 -3.83 -1.95
CA PRO A 10 -18.51 -4.64 -2.21
C PRO A 10 -17.27 -3.77 -2.24
N ALA A 11 -16.35 -4.11 -1.34
CA ALA A 11 -15.01 -3.58 -1.20
C ALA A 11 -14.39 -3.22 -2.58
N PRO A 12 -13.92 -1.98 -2.82
CA PRO A 12 -13.40 -1.59 -4.13
C PRO A 12 -12.28 -2.51 -4.60
N LYS A 13 -12.51 -3.23 -5.70
CA LYS A 13 -11.56 -4.19 -6.26
C LYS A 13 -10.80 -3.59 -7.44
N ILE A 14 -9.48 -3.54 -7.32
CA ILE A 14 -8.57 -3.08 -8.36
C ILE A 14 -7.74 -4.30 -8.78
N THR A 15 -7.88 -4.72 -10.03
CA THR A 15 -7.21 -5.93 -10.50
C THR A 15 -6.81 -5.83 -11.96
N ARG A 16 -5.74 -6.55 -12.33
CA ARG A 16 -5.21 -6.61 -13.71
C ARG A 16 -4.81 -5.26 -14.29
N ILE A 17 -4.51 -4.29 -13.42
CA ILE A 17 -3.94 -3.02 -13.85
C ILE A 17 -2.48 -3.25 -14.20
N LYS A 18 -2.06 -2.69 -15.34
CA LYS A 18 -0.66 -2.71 -15.77
C LYS A 18 -0.17 -1.29 -15.98
N THR A 19 0.86 -0.89 -15.23
CA THR A 19 1.54 0.39 -15.39
C THR A 19 3.03 0.18 -15.59
N ARG A 20 3.61 0.92 -16.53
CA ARG A 20 5.05 0.92 -16.77
C ARG A 20 5.51 2.33 -17.07
N ASN A 21 6.53 2.80 -16.36
CA ASN A 21 7.12 4.12 -16.55
C ASN A 21 6.09 5.27 -16.43
N ASN A 22 5.07 5.14 -15.57
CA ASN A 22 4.18 6.28 -15.32
C ASN A 22 4.96 7.38 -14.57
N LEU A 23 4.64 8.64 -14.86
CA LEU A 23 5.38 9.78 -14.28
C LEU A 23 5.27 9.87 -12.74
N ARG A 24 4.17 9.37 -12.16
CA ARG A 24 3.90 9.58 -10.72
C ARG A 24 3.45 8.32 -10.02
N ILE A 25 2.20 7.90 -10.20
CA ILE A 25 1.59 6.84 -9.40
C ILE A 25 0.97 5.82 -10.35
N GLY A 26 1.24 4.53 -10.13
CA GLY A 26 0.58 3.44 -10.84
C GLY A 26 -0.89 3.30 -10.44
N ILE A 27 -1.12 2.99 -9.16
CA ILE A 27 -2.45 2.84 -8.55
C ILE A 27 -2.56 3.73 -7.33
N LEU A 28 -3.64 4.52 -7.26
CA LEU A 28 -3.98 5.37 -6.11
C LEU A 28 -5.31 4.92 -5.49
N ALA A 29 -5.23 4.36 -4.28
CA ALA A 29 -6.38 4.15 -3.41
C ALA A 29 -6.42 5.30 -2.38
N TYR A 30 -7.48 6.10 -2.44
CA TYR A 30 -7.55 7.37 -1.71
C TYR A 30 -8.90 7.58 -1.02
N GLY A 31 -8.85 7.88 0.28
CA GLY A 31 -9.99 8.40 1.03
C GLY A 31 -10.18 9.89 0.74
N ARG A 32 -11.34 10.29 0.19
CA ARG A 32 -11.64 11.70 -0.11
C ARG A 32 -12.35 12.42 1.03
N SER A 33 -13.45 11.85 1.52
CA SER A 33 -14.33 12.43 2.55
C SER A 33 -14.44 11.57 3.81
N SER A 34 -13.93 10.34 3.76
CA SER A 34 -13.88 9.39 4.86
C SER A 34 -12.68 8.46 4.67
N ALA A 35 -12.42 7.62 5.69
CA ALA A 35 -11.40 6.58 5.65
C ALA A 35 -12.03 5.26 5.13
N PRO A 36 -11.97 4.96 3.82
CA PRO A 36 -12.60 3.76 3.26
C PRO A 36 -12.00 2.47 3.82
N VAL A 37 -12.84 1.43 3.86
CA VAL A 37 -12.50 0.08 4.30
C VAL A 37 -12.61 -0.90 3.14
N GLY A 38 -11.73 -1.90 3.13
CA GLY A 38 -11.82 -3.05 2.24
C GLY A 38 -11.29 -2.83 0.81
N PHE A 39 -10.39 -1.89 0.54
CA PHE A 39 -9.73 -1.89 -0.78
C PHE A 39 -9.09 -3.25 -1.05
N ASN A 40 -9.17 -3.76 -2.28
CA ASN A 40 -8.56 -5.04 -2.65
C ASN A 40 -7.80 -4.90 -3.97
N ILE A 41 -6.47 -4.82 -3.89
CA ILE A 41 -5.56 -4.58 -5.01
C ILE A 41 -4.80 -5.87 -5.29
N THR A 42 -5.20 -6.58 -6.36
CA THR A 42 -4.66 -7.91 -6.67
C THR A 42 -4.32 -8.11 -8.13
N ASP A 43 -3.33 -8.95 -8.38
CA ASP A 43 -2.97 -9.39 -9.74
C ASP A 43 -2.64 -8.21 -10.68
N CYS A 44 -2.06 -7.14 -10.13
CA CYS A 44 -1.59 -5.98 -10.87
C CYS A 44 -0.08 -6.06 -11.13
N GLU A 45 0.37 -5.34 -12.17
CA GLU A 45 1.77 -5.18 -12.51
C GLU A 45 2.09 -3.68 -12.63
N CYS A 46 2.89 -3.14 -11.72
CA CYS A 46 3.21 -1.72 -11.69
C CYS A 46 4.72 -1.57 -11.56
N ILE A 47 5.39 -1.09 -12.61
CA ILE A 47 6.85 -1.13 -12.74
C ILE A 47 7.40 0.24 -13.14
N ASN A 48 8.46 0.70 -12.48
CA ASN A 48 9.14 1.97 -12.77
C ASN A 48 8.20 3.20 -12.75
N ASP A 49 7.18 3.21 -11.90
CA ASP A 49 6.35 4.40 -11.72
C ASP A 49 7.12 5.46 -10.90
N GLY A 50 7.01 6.75 -11.22
CA GLY A 50 7.95 7.75 -10.70
C GLY A 50 8.00 7.88 -9.17
N LEU A 51 6.85 7.97 -8.51
CA LEU A 51 6.73 8.04 -7.05
C LEU A 51 6.37 6.68 -6.47
N TYR A 52 5.19 6.16 -6.81
CA TYR A 52 4.63 4.98 -6.18
C TYR A 52 4.07 3.99 -7.19
N ASN A 53 4.34 2.69 -7.04
CA ASN A 53 3.58 1.70 -7.80
C ASN A 53 2.14 1.61 -7.26
N ILE A 54 2.00 1.47 -5.94
CA ILE A 54 0.72 1.50 -5.24
C ILE A 54 0.80 2.50 -4.08
N CYS A 55 -0.17 3.40 -4.00
CA CYS A 55 -0.33 4.31 -2.88
C CYS A 55 -1.72 4.17 -2.24
N MET A 56 -1.74 3.91 -0.94
CA MET A 56 -2.93 3.91 -0.09
C MET A 56 -2.84 5.09 0.87
N THR A 57 -3.65 6.12 0.66
CA THR A 57 -3.60 7.35 1.45
C THR A 57 -4.96 7.70 2.03
N GLY A 58 -5.02 7.84 3.36
CA GLY A 58 -6.28 8.03 4.08
C GLY A 58 -7.22 6.83 4.00
N VAL A 59 -6.69 5.60 3.88
CA VAL A 59 -7.45 4.35 3.80
C VAL A 59 -7.37 3.62 5.15
N ARG A 60 -8.50 3.13 5.67
CA ARG A 60 -8.56 2.45 6.98
C ARG A 60 -8.16 0.98 6.89
N SER A 61 -8.64 0.26 5.88
CA SER A 61 -8.32 -1.16 5.68
C SER A 61 -8.34 -1.57 4.21
N GLY A 62 -7.63 -2.65 3.90
CA GLY A 62 -7.58 -3.24 2.56
C GLY A 62 -6.40 -4.18 2.35
N ASP A 63 -6.43 -4.93 1.27
CA ASP A 63 -5.41 -5.90 0.91
C ASP A 63 -4.66 -5.45 -0.35
N VAL A 64 -3.34 -5.56 -0.32
CA VAL A 64 -2.44 -5.44 -1.47
C VAL A 64 -1.75 -6.79 -1.62
N ARG A 65 -2.24 -7.65 -2.53
CA ARG A 65 -1.74 -9.02 -2.64
C ARG A 65 -1.46 -9.51 -4.04
N GLY A 66 -0.43 -10.34 -4.20
CA GLY A 66 -0.15 -11.03 -5.45
C GLY A 66 0.20 -10.10 -6.61
N ASN A 67 0.73 -8.90 -6.32
CA ASN A 67 1.12 -7.93 -7.35
C ASN A 67 2.60 -8.08 -7.72
N THR A 68 2.94 -7.68 -8.94
CA THR A 68 4.33 -7.53 -9.40
C THR A 68 4.69 -6.05 -9.38
N LEU A 69 5.62 -5.64 -8.52
CA LEU A 69 5.93 -4.25 -8.21
C LEU A 69 7.43 -3.98 -8.32
N GLY A 70 7.85 -2.71 -8.38
CA GLY A 70 9.25 -2.32 -8.26
C GLY A 70 9.66 -1.13 -9.10
N GLY A 71 10.83 -0.59 -8.81
CA GLY A 71 11.48 0.47 -9.58
C GLY A 71 10.87 1.86 -9.41
N ALA A 72 9.88 2.01 -8.51
CA ALA A 72 9.38 3.31 -8.08
C ALA A 72 10.21 3.89 -6.93
N LYS A 73 10.01 5.16 -6.57
CA LYS A 73 10.60 5.71 -5.34
C LYS A 73 10.22 4.86 -4.12
N GLU A 74 8.93 4.53 -3.99
CA GLU A 74 8.44 3.52 -3.06
C GLU A 74 7.46 2.59 -3.77
N ALA A 75 7.69 1.28 -3.78
CA ALA A 75 6.79 0.37 -4.50
C ALA A 75 5.40 0.35 -3.85
N ILE A 76 5.31 0.29 -2.53
CA ILE A 76 4.06 0.48 -1.79
C ILE A 76 4.21 1.61 -0.78
N LYS A 77 3.35 2.62 -0.90
CA LYS A 77 3.16 3.66 0.11
C LYS A 77 1.83 3.47 0.83
N VAL A 78 1.88 3.40 2.16
CA VAL A 78 0.72 3.50 3.02
C VAL A 78 0.86 4.73 3.90
N GLU A 79 -0.11 5.63 3.89
CA GLU A 79 -0.08 6.81 4.76
C GLU A 79 -1.44 7.14 5.37
N GLY A 80 -1.41 7.53 6.64
CA GLY A 80 -2.52 8.19 7.31
C GLY A 80 -2.74 9.59 6.75
N ARG A 81 -3.87 10.20 7.11
CA ARG A 81 -4.22 11.55 6.67
C ARG A 81 -4.98 12.29 7.77
N ASN A 82 -4.62 13.56 7.98
CA ASN A 82 -5.35 14.45 8.89
C ASN A 82 -6.85 14.45 8.58
N GLY A 83 -7.69 14.44 9.62
CA GLY A 83 -9.14 14.31 9.48
C GLY A 83 -9.66 12.88 9.38
N PHE A 84 -8.81 11.87 9.24
CA PHE A 84 -9.21 10.47 9.06
C PHE A 84 -8.61 9.53 10.11
N LEU A 85 -9.34 8.44 10.37
CA LEU A 85 -8.82 7.34 11.16
C LEU A 85 -7.57 6.75 10.50
N ASN A 86 -6.55 6.47 11.31
CA ASN A 86 -5.31 5.84 10.87
C ASN A 86 -5.59 4.48 10.19
N PRO A 87 -4.73 3.97 9.31
CA PRO A 87 -4.84 2.60 8.82
C PRO A 87 -4.72 1.58 9.96
N SER A 88 -5.61 0.59 10.08
CA SER A 88 -5.45 -0.52 11.06
C SER A 88 -5.65 -1.92 10.48
N GLY A 89 -6.09 -2.02 9.24
CA GLY A 89 -6.42 -3.30 8.62
C GLY A 89 -5.85 -3.38 7.21
N ILE A 90 -4.66 -2.81 6.99
CA ILE A 90 -3.98 -2.96 5.70
C ILE A 90 -3.06 -4.17 5.75
N THR A 91 -3.26 -5.09 4.81
CA THR A 91 -2.42 -6.28 4.63
C THR A 91 -1.66 -6.17 3.32
N ILE A 92 -0.34 -6.27 3.38
CA ILE A 92 0.54 -6.35 2.22
C ILE A 92 1.10 -7.77 2.19
N ASP A 93 0.55 -8.62 1.32
CA ASP A 93 0.84 -10.06 1.33
C ASP A 93 1.24 -10.61 -0.04
N SER A 94 2.28 -11.43 -0.08
CA SER A 94 2.61 -12.23 -1.26
C SER A 94 2.85 -11.42 -2.55
N ASN A 95 3.36 -10.19 -2.43
CA ASN A 95 3.77 -9.40 -3.59
C ASN A 95 5.19 -9.75 -4.01
N VAL A 96 5.49 -9.54 -5.29
CA VAL A 96 6.82 -9.76 -5.89
C VAL A 96 7.42 -8.41 -6.27
N PHE A 97 8.45 -7.99 -5.54
CA PHE A 97 9.22 -6.78 -5.85
C PHE A 97 10.37 -7.16 -6.80
N THR A 98 10.22 -6.86 -8.09
CA THR A 98 11.13 -7.31 -9.17
C THR A 98 12.27 -6.35 -9.45
N LEU A 99 12.11 -5.08 -9.09
CA LEU A 99 13.12 -4.02 -9.22
C LEU A 99 13.20 -3.25 -7.91
N GLU A 100 14.41 -2.89 -7.50
CA GLU A 100 14.64 -2.12 -6.27
C GLU A 100 13.95 -0.76 -6.35
N SER A 101 13.18 -0.43 -5.31
CA SER A 101 12.70 0.93 -5.12
C SER A 101 13.79 1.86 -4.61
N THR A 102 13.79 3.11 -5.06
CA THR A 102 14.87 4.07 -4.76
C THR A 102 15.03 4.33 -3.26
N ASP A 103 13.92 4.47 -2.53
CA ASP A 103 13.95 4.74 -1.09
C ASP A 103 13.62 3.45 -0.31
N ASN A 104 12.40 2.92 -0.51
CA ASN A 104 11.89 1.76 0.24
C ASN A 104 10.92 0.95 -0.62
N ASP A 105 11.03 -0.38 -0.62
CA ASP A 105 10.02 -1.22 -1.28
C ASP A 105 8.62 -1.05 -0.64
N ILE A 106 8.57 -0.88 0.68
CA ILE A 106 7.35 -0.56 1.43
C ILE A 106 7.67 0.59 2.38
N ASN A 107 6.91 1.68 2.30
CA ASN A 107 6.94 2.76 3.29
C ASN A 107 5.55 2.98 3.89
N ALA A 108 5.49 2.99 5.23
CA ALA A 108 4.26 3.15 5.97
C ALA A 108 4.37 4.28 6.99
N ASN A 109 3.61 5.36 6.78
CA ASN A 109 3.49 6.48 7.71
C ASN A 109 2.08 6.54 8.30
N ILE A 110 1.83 5.76 9.35
CA ILE A 110 0.47 5.40 9.79
C ILE A 110 0.01 6.02 11.12
N GLY A 111 0.83 6.85 11.76
CA GLY A 111 0.52 7.47 13.06
C GLY A 111 0.92 8.95 13.15
N GLY A 112 0.38 9.67 14.12
CA GLY A 112 0.73 11.08 14.40
C GLY A 112 -0.20 12.14 13.79
N TYR A 113 -1.34 11.75 13.22
CA TYR A 113 -2.34 12.68 12.67
C TYR A 113 -3.34 13.11 13.76
N THR A 114 -3.67 14.40 13.81
CA THR A 114 -4.30 15.09 14.97
C THR A 114 -5.69 14.59 15.37
N ASP A 115 -6.38 13.86 14.49
CA ASP A 115 -7.73 13.34 14.75
C ASP A 115 -7.75 11.83 15.09
N GLY A 116 -6.58 11.26 15.38
CA GLY A 116 -6.40 10.50 16.62
C GLY A 116 -7.30 9.27 16.83
N GLY A 117 -7.50 8.44 15.81
CA GLY A 117 -7.79 7.03 16.08
C GLY A 117 -6.63 6.35 16.81
N GLU A 118 -6.75 5.03 17.03
CA GLU A 118 -5.64 4.18 17.49
C GLU A 118 -4.35 4.41 16.69
N SER A 119 -3.20 4.02 17.24
CA SER A 119 -1.85 4.22 16.65
C SER A 119 -1.66 3.73 15.22
N GLY A 120 -2.62 2.96 14.69
CA GLY A 120 -2.59 2.38 13.36
C GLY A 120 -1.70 1.14 13.30
N ALA A 121 -2.01 0.24 12.38
CA ALA A 121 -1.27 -0.98 12.16
C ALA A 121 -1.38 -1.42 10.69
N ILE A 122 -0.29 -1.98 10.18
CA ILE A 122 -0.26 -2.69 8.91
C ILE A 122 0.42 -4.05 9.11
N SER A 123 0.01 -5.03 8.31
CA SER A 123 0.65 -6.35 8.27
C SER A 123 1.42 -6.51 6.98
N VAL A 124 2.67 -6.94 7.06
CA VAL A 124 3.54 -7.19 5.90
C VAL A 124 3.97 -8.65 5.94
N LEU A 125 3.46 -9.46 5.01
CA LEU A 125 3.52 -10.92 5.06
C LEU A 125 4.01 -11.51 3.73
N ASN A 126 4.85 -12.54 3.77
CA ASN A 126 5.21 -13.39 2.62
C ASN A 126 5.66 -12.66 1.33
N ASN A 127 6.17 -11.44 1.44
CA ASN A 127 6.59 -10.66 0.28
C ASN A 127 7.96 -11.12 -0.23
N ARG A 128 8.11 -11.16 -1.55
CA ARG A 128 9.36 -11.56 -2.22
C ARG A 128 10.11 -10.35 -2.75
N TYR A 129 11.26 -10.05 -2.16
CA TYR A 129 12.12 -8.93 -2.52
C TYR A 129 13.26 -9.39 -3.45
N ASN A 130 13.00 -9.39 -4.77
CA ASN A 130 14.00 -9.78 -5.77
C ASN A 130 14.81 -8.58 -6.31
N GLY A 131 14.28 -7.37 -6.17
CA GLY A 131 14.93 -6.15 -6.66
C GLY A 131 16.16 -5.76 -5.85
N ARG A 132 16.12 -5.99 -4.53
CA ARG A 132 17.16 -5.53 -3.60
C ARG A 132 18.31 -6.51 -3.50
N LYS A 133 19.53 -6.03 -3.71
CA LYS A 133 20.75 -6.78 -3.34
C LYS A 133 21.07 -6.45 -1.88
N PRO A 134 21.33 -7.44 -1.01
CA PRO A 134 21.78 -7.16 0.34
C PRO A 134 23.06 -6.31 0.29
N GLU A 135 23.08 -5.18 1.00
CA GLU A 135 24.35 -4.45 1.18
C GLU A 135 25.29 -5.31 2.03
N THR A 136 26.38 -5.77 1.45
CA THR A 136 27.49 -6.35 2.20
C THR A 136 28.21 -5.26 2.96
N TYR A 137 27.97 -5.14 4.27
CA TYR A 137 28.85 -4.37 5.15
C TYR A 137 30.22 -5.06 5.20
N HIS A 138 31.25 -4.41 4.66
CA HIS A 138 32.62 -4.78 4.96
C HIS A 138 32.89 -4.43 6.42
N GLN A 139 32.96 -5.44 7.30
CA GLN A 139 33.52 -5.26 8.63
C GLN A 139 34.98 -4.83 8.46
N GLN A 140 35.26 -3.56 8.72
CA GLN A 140 36.63 -3.07 8.83
C GLN A 140 37.19 -3.62 10.15
N LEU A 141 38.14 -4.55 10.03
CA LEU A 141 39.00 -5.01 11.13
C LEU A 141 40.10 -3.98 11.40
#